data_AF-A0A6C8GU50-F1
#
_entry.id   AF-A0A6C8GU50-F1
#
_cell.length_a   1.000
_cell.length_b   1.000
_cell.length_c   1.000
_cell.angle_alpha   90.00
_cell.angle_beta   90.00
_cell.angle_gamma   90.00
#
_symmetry.space_group_name_H-M   'P 1'
#
loop_
_entity.id
_entity.type
_entity.pdbx_description
1 polymer ?
#
loop_
_entity_poly.entity_id
_entity_poly.type
_entity_poly.pdbx_seq_one_letter_code
_entity_poly.pdbx_strand_id
1 'polypeptide(L)' 'NYYRLSITPRRDGDLPAYWADASKADRELNWRVTRTLDEMAQDTWHWQSRHPQGYPD' A
#
# COMPACT_ATOMS: atom_id res chain seq x y z
N ASN A 1 6.06 23.25 2.48
CA ASN A 1 5.72 23.14 1.05
C ASN A 1 4.63 22.08 0.90
N TYR A 2 3.51 22.48 0.30
CA TYR A 2 2.17 21.93 0.52
C TYR A 2 1.95 20.55 -0.14
N TYR A 3 1.76 19.49 0.65
CA TYR A 3 1.08 18.29 0.17
C TYR A 3 -0.43 18.59 0.14
N ARG A 4 -0.95 19.00 -1.01
CA ARG A 4 -2.36 19.33 -1.17
C ARG A 4 -3.10 18.15 -1.80
N LEU A 5 -3.88 17.44 -1.00
CA LEU A 5 -4.87 16.50 -1.50
C LEU A 5 -6.04 17.29 -2.13
N SER A 6 -6.55 16.85 -3.27
CA SER A 6 -7.80 17.32 -3.87
C SER A 6 -8.71 16.14 -4.18
N ILE A 7 -10.02 16.35 -4.04
CA ILE A 7 -11.01 15.37 -4.48
C ILE A 7 -11.17 15.49 -5.99
N THR A 8 -10.99 14.39 -6.70
CA THR A 8 -11.09 14.30 -8.16
C THR A 8 -12.23 13.34 -8.55
N PRO A 9 -12.67 13.34 -9.82
CA PRO A 9 -13.60 12.32 -10.32
C PRO A 9 -13.07 10.90 -10.08
N ARG A 10 -13.99 9.92 -10.07
CA ARG A 10 -13.61 8.50 -10.05
C ARG A 10 -12.78 8.17 -11.29
N ARG A 11 -11.77 7.33 -11.13
CA ARG A 11 -11.00 6.78 -12.25
C ARG A 11 -11.78 5.60 -12.84
N ASP A 12 -11.89 5.57 -14.17
CA ASP A 12 -12.60 4.49 -14.87
C ASP A 12 -12.02 3.12 -14.51
N GLY A 13 -12.91 2.17 -14.15
CA GLY A 13 -12.54 0.82 -13.71
C GLY A 13 -12.41 0.64 -12.20
N ASP A 14 -12.33 1.71 -11.40
CA ASP A 14 -12.28 1.58 -9.94
C ASP A 14 -13.63 1.13 -9.35
N LEU A 15 -13.64 0.04 -8.59
CA LEU A 15 -14.77 -0.40 -7.78
C LEU A 15 -14.86 0.39 -6.47
N PRO A 16 -16.04 0.50 -5.83
CA PRO A 16 -16.20 1.25 -4.59
C PRO A 16 -15.39 0.68 -3.40
N ALA A 17 -15.36 -0.65 -3.23
CA ALA A 17 -14.62 -1.33 -2.19
C ALA A 17 -14.52 -2.84 -2.46
N TYR A 18 -13.39 -3.44 -2.07
CA TYR A 18 -13.20 -4.90 -2.02
C TYR A 18 -12.01 -5.24 -1.10
N TRP A 19 -11.98 -6.46 -0.56
CA TRP A 19 -10.88 -6.99 0.24
C TRP A 19 -10.86 -8.52 0.19
N ALA A 20 -9.77 -9.13 0.65
CA ALA A 20 -9.61 -10.58 0.65
C ALA A 20 -10.07 -11.23 1.96
N ASP A 21 -10.74 -12.39 1.87
CA ASP A 21 -10.70 -13.40 2.92
C ASP A 21 -9.51 -14.33 2.64
N ALA A 22 -8.43 -14.14 3.41
CA ALA A 22 -7.19 -14.89 3.25
C ALA A 22 -7.12 -16.17 4.13
N SER A 23 -8.24 -16.58 4.75
CA SER A 23 -8.25 -17.72 5.69
C SER A 23 -7.84 -19.05 5.05
N LYS A 24 -8.00 -19.20 3.73
CA LYS A 24 -7.53 -20.39 3.00
C LYS A 24 -6.01 -20.51 3.05
N ALA A 25 -5.28 -19.41 2.81
CA ALA A 25 -3.82 -19.40 2.83
C ALA A 25 -3.27 -19.68 4.24
N ASP A 26 -3.92 -19.16 5.27
CA ASP A 26 -3.57 -19.46 6.66
C ASP A 26 -3.74 -20.96 6.96
N ARG A 27 -4.89 -21.54 6.61
CA ARG A 27 -5.16 -22.97 6.86
C ARG A 27 -4.24 -23.92 6.08
N GLU A 28 -4.00 -23.65 4.80
CA GLU A 28 -3.31 -24.58 3.90
C GLU A 28 -1.79 -24.38 3.89
N LEU A 29 -1.32 -23.15 4.12
CA LEU A 29 0.09 -22.78 4.01
C LEU A 29 0.70 -22.29 5.32
N ASN A 30 -0.10 -22.19 6.39
CA ASN A 30 0.30 -21.56 7.66
C ASN A 30 0.91 -20.16 7.43
N TRP A 31 0.34 -19.43 6.47
CA TRP A 31 0.82 -18.11 6.05
C TRP A 31 -0.21 -17.03 6.33
N ARG A 32 0.25 -15.92 6.89
CA ARG A 32 -0.54 -14.70 7.14
C ARG A 32 0.33 -13.45 7.05
N VAL A 33 -0.30 -12.33 6.73
CA VAL A 33 0.36 -11.02 6.82
C VAL A 33 0.67 -10.70 8.28
N THR A 34 1.80 -10.04 8.50
CA THR A 34 2.25 -9.66 9.85
C THR A 34 2.50 -8.17 10.00
N ARG A 35 2.43 -7.41 8.90
CA ARG A 35 2.65 -5.96 8.89
C ARG A 35 1.32 -5.24 8.83
N THR A 36 1.25 -4.15 9.58
CA THR A 36 0.14 -3.20 9.66
C THR A 36 0.23 -2.15 8.56
N LEU A 37 -0.84 -1.37 8.39
CA LEU A 37 -0.85 -0.26 7.43
C LEU A 37 0.19 0.82 7.77
N ASP A 38 0.41 1.10 9.05
CA ASP A 38 1.38 2.09 9.50
C ASP A 38 2.81 1.68 9.18
N GLU A 39 3.15 0.39 9.37
CA GLU A 39 4.46 -0.15 8.98
C GLU A 39 4.66 -0.06 7.46
N MET A 40 3.63 -0.35 6.66
CA MET A 40 3.70 -0.19 5.21
C MET A 40 3.99 1.26 4.80
N ALA A 41 3.31 2.24 5.44
CA ALA A 41 3.52 3.65 5.19
C ALA A 41 4.92 4.11 5.65
N GLN A 42 5.37 3.64 6.80
CA GLN A 42 6.69 3.95 7.35
C GLN A 42 7.82 3.41 6.47
N ASP A 43 7.73 2.16 6.03
CA ASP A 43 8.73 1.55 5.14
C ASP A 43 8.78 2.27 3.78
N THR A 44 7.62 2.65 3.24
CA THR A 44 7.52 3.44 2.01
C THR A 44 8.19 4.80 2.17
N TRP A 45 7.89 5.51 3.26
CA TRP A 45 8.52 6.81 3.55
C TRP A 45 10.03 6.68 3.76
N HIS A 46 10.47 5.65 4.49
CA HIS A 46 11.89 5.41 4.74
C HIS A 46 12.66 5.15 3.43
N TRP A 47 12.12 4.36 2.51
CA TRP A 47 12.70 4.18 1.18
C TRP A 47 12.72 5.49 0.39
N GLN A 48 11.56 6.13 0.19
CA GLN A 48 11.43 7.29 -0.69
C GLN A 48 12.22 8.51 -0.18
N SER A 49 12.30 8.71 1.13
CA SER A 49 13.08 9.80 1.72
C SER A 49 14.59 9.62 1.54
N ARG A 50 15.06 8.36 1.46
CA ARG A 50 16.49 8.03 1.25
C ARG A 50 16.85 7.92 -0.23
N HIS A 51 15.89 7.56 -1.06
CA HIS A 51 16.06 7.36 -2.51
C HIS A 51 15.03 8.22 -3.25
N PRO A 52 15.12 9.57 -3.19
CA PRO A 52 14.08 10.44 -3.73
C PRO A 52 13.92 10.34 -5.24
N GLN A 53 14.96 9.89 -5.97
CA GLN A 53 14.94 9.65 -7.41
C GLN A 53 14.85 8.15 -7.77
N GLY A 54 14.62 7.28 -6.79
CA GLY A 54 14.63 5.84 -6.98
C GLY A 54 16.05 5.26 -7.14
N TYR A 55 16.15 4.17 -7.90
CA TYR A 55 17.43 3.56 -8.25
C TYR A 55 18.16 4.43 -9.30
N PRO A 56 19.50 4.41 -9.32
CA PRO A 56 20.26 5.01 -10.42
C PRO A 56 19.92 4.35 -11.75
N ASP A 57 19.99 5.13 -12.83
CA ASP A 57 19.85 4.65 -14.20
C ASP A 57 20.92 3.61 -14.59
#